data_AF-A0A7S7NNI0-F1
#
_entry.id   AF-A0A7S7NNI0-F1
#
_cell.length_a   1.000
_cell.length_b   1.000
_cell.length_c   1.000
_cell.angle_alpha   90.00
_cell.angle_beta   90.00
_cell.angle_gamma   90.00
#
_symmetry.space_group_name_H-M   'P 1'
#
loop_
_entity.id
_entity.type
_entity.pdbx_description
1 polymer ?
#
loop_
_entity_poly.entity_id
_entity_poly.type
_entity_poly.pdbx_seq_one_letter_code
_entity_poly.pdbx_strand_id
1 'polypeptide(L)' 'MTNKYLIDLLTAGGQSIPQAADELDRTVERILSRLRNGEVVSLPGLGRLVPERNSSFRFEKASVMRSPGRGRK' A
#
# COMPACT_ATOMS: atom_id res chain seq x y z
N MET A 1 4.99 -0.62 -13.13
CA MET A 1 4.37 -1.91 -12.74
C MET A 1 2.93 -1.89 -13.24
N THR A 2 2.49 -2.90 -13.97
CA THR A 2 1.16 -2.97 -14.61
C THR A 2 0.22 -3.87 -13.81
N ASN A 3 -1.08 -3.61 -13.89
CA ASN A 3 -2.13 -4.37 -13.18
C ASN A 3 -2.02 -5.90 -13.42
N LYS A 4 -1.68 -6.29 -14.65
CA LYS A 4 -1.45 -7.69 -15.04
C LYS A 4 -0.36 -8.39 -14.21
N TYR A 5 0.71 -7.68 -13.85
CA TYR A 5 1.80 -8.25 -13.07
C TYR A 5 1.40 -8.55 -11.61
N LEU A 6 0.47 -7.76 -11.05
CA LEU A 6 -0.06 -8.02 -9.70
C LEU A 6 -1.00 -9.23 -9.69
N ILE A 7 -1.82 -9.38 -10.72
CA ILE A 7 -2.70 -10.54 -10.90
C ILE A 7 -1.85 -11.81 -11.03
N ASP A 8 -0.78 -11.78 -11.84
CA ASP A 8 0.12 -12.93 -12.00
C ASP A 8 0.81 -13.33 -10.67
N LEU A 9 1.17 -12.36 -9.82
CA LEU A 9 1.74 -12.62 -8.49
C LEU A 9 0.73 -13.26 -7.51
N LEU A 10 -0.52 -12.80 -7.50
CA LEU A 10 -1.58 -13.40 -6.66
C LEU A 10 -1.96 -14.80 -7.15
N THR A 11 -1.95 -15.01 -8.47
CA THR A 11 -2.20 -16.32 -9.09
C THR A 11 -1.10 -17.32 -8.74
N ALA A 12 0.17 -16.87 -8.66
CA ALA A 12 1.28 -17.69 -8.17
C ALA A 12 1.15 -18.11 -6.69
N GLY A 13 0.33 -17.40 -5.90
CA GLY A 13 -0.03 -17.75 -4.52
C GLY A 13 -1.15 -18.78 -4.39
N GLY A 14 -1.65 -19.34 -5.51
CA GLY A 14 -2.68 -20.39 -5.52
C GLY A 14 -4.12 -19.88 -5.65
N GLN A 15 -4.33 -18.59 -5.95
CA GLN A 15 -5.66 -18.05 -6.23
C GLN A 15 -6.01 -18.15 -7.71
N SER A 16 -7.31 -18.30 -8.01
CA SER A 16 -7.78 -18.21 -9.39
C SER A 16 -7.79 -16.74 -9.88
N ILE A 17 -7.44 -16.51 -11.14
CA ILE A 17 -7.38 -15.18 -11.78
C ILE A 17 -8.60 -14.28 -11.46
N PRO A 18 -9.87 -14.74 -11.58
CA PRO A 18 -11.02 -13.89 -11.27
C PRO A 18 -11.12 -13.53 -9.79
N GLN A 19 -10.80 -14.48 -8.88
CA GLN A 19 -10.80 -14.22 -7.44
C GLN A 19 -9.70 -13.23 -7.05
N ALA A 20 -8.51 -13.36 -7.64
CA ALA A 20 -7.40 -12.44 -7.40
C ALA A 20 -7.72 -11.01 -7.88
N ALA A 21 -8.41 -10.87 -9.02
CA ALA A 21 -8.84 -9.57 -9.53
C ALA A 21 -9.90 -8.93 -8.62
N ASP A 22 -10.92 -9.69 -8.22
CA ASP A 22 -11.98 -9.19 -7.32
C ASP A 22 -11.41 -8.79 -5.95
N GLU A 23 -10.47 -9.57 -5.40
CA GLU A 23 -9.84 -9.27 -4.12
C GLU A 23 -8.96 -8.01 -4.20
N LEU A 24 -8.24 -7.84 -5.32
CA LEU A 24 -7.45 -6.65 -5.58
C LEU A 24 -8.35 -5.40 -5.65
N ASP A 25 -9.44 -5.46 -6.42
CA ASP A 25 -10.37 -4.34 -6.59
C ASP A 25 -11.00 -3.91 -5.25
N ARG A 26 -11.49 -4.88 -4.46
CA ARG A 26 -12.07 -4.60 -3.13
C ARG A 26 -11.03 -4.00 -2.18
N THR A 27 -9.79 -4.46 -2.25
CA THR A 27 -8.71 -3.96 -1.40
C THR A 27 -8.37 -2.52 -1.75
N VAL A 28 -8.25 -2.21 -3.05
CA VAL A 28 -8.00 -0.86 -3.55
C VAL A 28 -9.15 0.08 -3.16
N GLU A 29 -10.39 -0.34 -3.36
CA GLU A 29 -11.58 0.45 -3.02
C GLU A 29 -11.63 0.77 -1.51
N ARG A 30 -11.29 -0.21 -0.66
CA ARG A 30 -11.23 -0.03 0.80
C ARG A 30 -10.14 0.97 1.20
N ILE A 31 -8.96 0.90 0.58
CA ILE A 31 -7.86 1.86 0.84
C ILE A 31 -8.30 3.28 0.44
N LEU A 32 -8.86 3.43 -0.77
CA LEU A 32 -9.30 4.73 -1.26
C LEU A 32 -10.43 5.32 -0.41
N SER A 33 -11.38 4.50 0.01
CA SER A 33 -12.49 4.93 0.88
C SER A 33 -11.99 5.49 2.21
N ARG A 34 -11.01 4.81 2.84
CA ARG A 34 -10.38 5.28 4.09
C ARG A 34 -9.66 6.60 3.91
N LEU A 35 -8.88 6.74 2.83
CA LEU A 35 -8.16 7.99 2.54
C LEU A 35 -9.11 9.15 2.28
N ARG A 36 -10.22 8.92 1.58
CA ARG A 36 -11.26 9.95 1.37
C ARG A 36 -11.90 10.41 2.68
N ASN A 37 -12.02 9.51 3.65
CA ASN A 37 -12.54 9.83 4.98
C ASN A 37 -11.52 10.54 5.88
N GLY A 38 -10.30 10.80 5.39
CA GLY A 38 -9.24 11.40 6.19
C GLY A 38 -8.50 10.42 7.10
N GLU A 39 -8.70 9.11 6.90
CA GLU A 39 -7.99 8.07 7.67
C GLU A 39 -6.62 7.76 7.07
N VAL A 40 -5.62 7.62 7.93
CA VAL A 40 -4.28 7.17 7.53
C VAL A 40 -4.29 5.65 7.31
N VAL A 41 -3.82 5.20 6.16
CA VAL A 41 -3.74 3.78 5.83
C VAL A 41 -2.30 3.30 5.88
N SER A 42 -1.99 2.35 6.76
CA SER A 42 -0.67 1.71 6.80
C SER A 42 -0.64 0.53 5.83
N LEU A 43 0.35 0.54 4.93
CA LEU A 43 0.65 -0.53 3.99
C LEU A 43 1.89 -1.30 4.48
N PRO A 44 1.72 -2.52 5.00
CA PRO A 44 2.83 -3.33 5.51
C PRO A 44 3.97 -3.46 4.49
N GLY A 45 5.21 -3.18 4.91
CA GLY A 45 6.39 -3.27 4.06
C GLY A 45 6.55 -2.19 3.00
N LEU A 46 5.55 -1.32 2.80
CA LEU A 46 5.56 -0.25 1.80
C LEU A 46 5.63 1.14 2.44
N GLY A 47 4.86 1.38 3.51
CA GLY A 47 4.76 2.69 4.14
C GLY A 47 3.37 3.01 4.65
N ARG A 48 3.06 4.31 4.77
CA ARG A 48 1.72 4.79 5.13
C ARG A 48 1.23 5.83 4.13
N LEU A 49 -0.04 5.78 3.81
CA LEU A 49 -0.76 6.76 3.01
C LEU A 49 -1.46 7.72 3.96
N VAL A 50 -1.08 8.99 3.89
CA VAL A 50 -1.62 10.07 4.72
C VAL A 50 -2.48 10.97 3.84
N PRO A 51 -3.77 11.15 4.14
CA PRO A 51 -4.62 12.05 3.38
C PRO A 51 -4.26 13.53 3.65
N GLU A 52 -4.31 14.35 2.61
CA GLU A 52 -4.03 15.78 2.67
C GLU A 52 -5.28 16.62 2.36
N ARG A 53 -5.23 17.90 2.73
CA ARG A 53 -6.27 18.88 2.36
C ARG A 53 -6.19 19.07 0.84
N ASN A 54 -7.31 18.87 0.12
CA ASN A 54 -7.50 18.89 -1.35
C ASN A 54 -7.57 17.53 -2.05
N SER A 55 -8.01 16.46 -1.37
CA SER A 55 -8.19 15.13 -1.98
C SER A 55 -6.89 14.53 -2.54
N SER A 56 -5.73 15.07 -2.15
CA SER A 56 -4.42 14.48 -2.38
C SER A 56 -4.06 13.53 -1.23
N PHE A 57 -3.14 12.61 -1.50
CA PHE A 57 -2.59 11.71 -0.49
C PHE A 57 -1.08 11.68 -0.60
N ARG A 58 -0.41 11.73 0.55
CA ARG A 58 1.03 11.63 0.68
C ARG A 58 1.39 10.20 1.01
N PHE A 59 2.25 9.59 0.21
CA PHE A 59 2.84 8.31 0.52
C PHE A 59 4.15 8.49 1.28
N GLU A 60 4.14 8.15 2.57
CA GLU A 60 5.33 8.11 3.39
C GLU A 60 5.88 6.69 3.38
N LYS A 61 6.94 6.48 2.60
CA LYS A 61 7.64 5.20 2.56
C LYS A 61 8.06 4.81 3.97
N ALA A 62 7.84 3.55 4.33
CA ALA A 62 8.49 2.98 5.50
C ALA A 62 9.99 3.04 5.21
N SER A 63 10.68 4.03 5.77
CA SER A 63 12.13 4.01 5.78
C SER A 63 12.48 2.73 6.52
N VAL A 64 13.08 1.77 5.80
CA VAL A 64 13.86 0.73 6.43
C VAL A 64 14.80 1.50 7.35
N MET A 65 14.57 1.38 8.64
CA MET A 65 15.24 2.13 9.67
C MET A 65 16.72 1.75 9.60
N ARG A 66 17.49 2.45 8.76
CA ARG A 66 18.95 2.52 8.93
C ARG A 66 19.11 3.34 10.19
N SER A 67 19.14 2.63 11.33
CA SER A 67 19.52 3.18 12.62
C SER A 67 20.72 4.11 12.40
N PRO A 68 20.64 5.41 12.72
CA PRO A 68 21.82 6.23 12.71
C PRO A 68 22.73 5.66 13.80
N GLY A 69 23.79 5.01 13.35
CA GLY A 69 24.85 4.51 14.21
C GLY A 69 25.29 5.64 15.13
N ARG A 70 25.19 5.35 16.42
CA ARG A 70 25.69 6.13 17.55
C ARG A 70 27.19 6.40 17.36
N GLY A 71 27.53 7.45 16.63
CA GLY A 71 28.86 8.03 16.57
C GLY A 71 29.13 8.79 17.87
N ARG A 72 30.00 8.22 18.69
CA ARG A 72 30.41 8.70 20.01
C ARG A 72 31.08 10.08 19.94
N LYS A 73 30.90 10.84 21.02
CA LYS A 73 31.81 11.91 21.48
C LYS A 73 33.26 11.43 21.54
#